data_AF-A0A943TL70-F1
#
_entry.id   AF-A0A943TL70-F1
#
_cell.length_a   1.000
_cell.length_b   1.000
_cell.length_c   1.000
_cell.angle_alpha   90.00
_cell.angle_beta   90.00
_cell.angle_gamma   90.00
#
_symmetry.space_group_name_H-M   'P 1'
#
loop_
_entity.id
_entity.type
_entity.pdbx_description
1 polymer ?
#
loop_
_entity_poly.entity_id
_entity_poly.type
_entity_poly.pdbx_seq_one_letter_code
_entity_poly.pdbx_strand_id
1 'polypeptide(L)'
;MNFADKKTVEKLRKEFPVGCRIVLDEMDDRQAPTIGTQGTCNGVDDAGNILVSWDTGSHLNVAYGADSCHRVATDAEVKVSLDRLGKMRQTGPRCPRCGAKPDCYDHQQQALSRRADIQICNRCGTEEALEDIAWGGQQKMQLADWAIVKGGWVE
;
A
#
# COMPACT_ATOMS: atom_id res chain seq x y z
N MET A 1 -6.63 11.34 -31.00
CA MET A 1 -6.92 11.02 -29.58
C MET A 1 -7.31 9.55 -29.48
N ASN A 2 -6.57 8.75 -28.70
CA ASN A 2 -6.95 7.37 -28.41
C ASN A 2 -7.87 7.40 -27.18
N PHE A 3 -9.18 7.31 -27.40
CA PHE A 3 -10.12 7.13 -26.30
C PHE A 3 -10.04 5.70 -25.81
N ALA A 4 -10.08 5.49 -24.49
CA ALA A 4 -10.17 4.16 -23.93
C ALA A 4 -11.50 3.49 -24.37
N ASP A 5 -11.44 2.22 -24.76
CA ASP A 5 -12.66 1.44 -25.05
C ASP A 5 -13.52 1.33 -23.78
N LYS A 6 -14.83 1.17 -23.95
CA LYS A 6 -15.78 1.03 -22.83
C LYS A 6 -15.36 -0.05 -21.84
N LYS A 7 -14.81 -1.17 -22.32
CA LYS A 7 -14.30 -2.26 -21.48
C LYS A 7 -13.09 -1.83 -20.65
N THR A 8 -12.24 -0.98 -21.20
CA THR A 8 -11.06 -0.44 -20.52
C THR A 8 -11.46 0.52 -19.42
N VAL A 9 -12.41 1.43 -19.69
CA VAL A 9 -12.95 2.34 -18.66
C VAL A 9 -13.60 1.57 -17.51
N GLU A 10 -14.38 0.52 -17.80
CA GLU A 10 -14.97 -0.33 -16.77
C GLU A 10 -13.92 -1.08 -15.94
N LYS A 11 -12.81 -1.51 -16.56
CA LYS A 11 -11.67 -2.08 -15.82
C LYS A 11 -11.01 -1.05 -14.90
N LEU A 12 -10.72 0.14 -15.41
CA LEU A 12 -10.12 1.22 -14.62
C LEU A 12 -10.99 1.61 -13.43
N ARG A 13 -12.32 1.67 -13.61
CA ARG A 13 -13.27 1.93 -12.50
C ARG A 13 -13.25 0.84 -11.42
N LYS A 14 -12.96 -0.41 -11.77
CA LYS A 14 -12.83 -1.51 -10.81
C LYS A 14 -11.48 -1.49 -10.11
N GLU A 15 -10.42 -1.14 -10.83
CA GLU A 15 -9.06 -1.08 -10.31
C GLU A 15 -8.86 0.11 -9.38
N PHE A 16 -9.41 1.27 -9.76
CA PHE A 16 -9.35 2.55 -9.06
C PHE A 16 -10.74 3.00 -8.60
N PRO A 17 -11.34 2.36 -7.59
CA PRO A 17 -12.61 2.80 -7.04
C PRO A 17 -12.50 4.17 -6.37
N VAL A 18 -13.60 4.90 -6.32
CA VAL A 18 -13.68 6.21 -5.66
C VAL A 18 -13.24 6.08 -4.20
N GLY A 19 -12.37 6.99 -3.77
CA GLY A 19 -11.79 7.03 -2.42
C GLY A 19 -10.52 6.20 -2.25
N CYS A 20 -10.06 5.44 -3.26
CA CYS A 20 -8.80 4.71 -3.13
C CYS A 20 -7.59 5.65 -3.15
N ARG A 21 -6.49 5.21 -2.52
CA ARG A 21 -5.22 5.91 -2.52
C ARG A 21 -4.39 5.46 -3.70
N ILE A 22 -3.76 6.40 -4.37
CA ILE A 22 -2.90 6.16 -5.53
C ILE A 22 -1.58 6.88 -5.37
N VAL A 23 -0.53 6.37 -6.01
CA VAL A 23 0.79 6.97 -6.07
C VAL A 23 1.14 7.23 -7.53
N LEU A 24 1.69 8.41 -7.80
CA LEU A 24 2.19 8.76 -9.13
C LEU A 24 3.51 8.06 -9.43
N ASP A 25 3.58 7.32 -10.54
CA ASP A 25 4.81 6.65 -10.98
C ASP A 25 5.51 7.44 -12.10
N GLU A 26 4.74 7.90 -13.09
CA GLU A 26 5.26 8.64 -14.23
C GLU A 26 4.18 9.55 -14.81
N MET A 27 4.55 10.79 -15.16
CA MET A 27 3.69 11.78 -15.81
C MET A 27 4.56 12.85 -16.44
N ASP A 28 4.44 13.02 -17.77
CA ASP A 28 5.22 13.99 -18.55
C ASP A 28 4.45 15.30 -18.73
N ASP A 29 4.25 16.02 -17.62
CA ASP A 29 3.59 17.34 -17.61
C ASP A 29 4.34 18.32 -16.68
N ARG A 30 4.36 19.61 -17.04
CA ARG A 30 5.03 20.65 -16.25
C ARG A 30 4.36 20.91 -14.89
N GLN A 31 3.08 20.61 -14.78
CA GLN A 31 2.27 20.72 -13.57
C GLN A 31 2.16 19.38 -12.84
N ALA A 32 2.87 18.34 -13.33
CA ALA A 32 2.92 17.05 -12.67
C ALA A 32 3.39 17.20 -11.22
N PRO A 33 2.69 16.58 -10.25
CA PRO A 33 3.25 16.36 -8.93
C PRO A 33 4.58 15.61 -9.05
N THR A 34 5.42 15.72 -8.03
CA THR A 34 6.63 14.90 -7.95
C THR A 34 6.29 13.41 -7.99
N ILE A 35 7.08 12.61 -8.71
CA ILE A 35 6.96 11.15 -8.70
C ILE A 35 6.99 10.65 -7.25
N GLY A 36 6.12 9.70 -6.93
CA GLY A 36 5.91 9.19 -5.57
C GLY A 36 4.89 9.99 -4.75
N THR A 37 4.40 11.13 -5.25
CA THR A 37 3.30 11.86 -4.59
C THR A 37 2.05 10.98 -4.53
N GLN A 38 1.39 10.99 -3.37
CA GLN A 38 0.15 10.29 -3.16
C GLN A 38 -1.06 11.19 -3.42
N GLY A 39 -2.15 10.58 -3.86
CA GLY A 39 -3.43 11.22 -4.06
C GLY A 39 -4.59 10.29 -3.79
N THR A 40 -5.78 10.88 -3.77
CA THR A 40 -7.03 10.16 -3.60
C THR A 40 -7.78 10.17 -4.93
N CYS A 41 -8.17 8.98 -5.41
CA CYS A 41 -8.99 8.83 -6.61
C CYS A 41 -10.43 9.31 -6.32
N ASN A 42 -10.93 10.25 -7.11
CA ASN A 42 -12.31 10.73 -7.07
C ASN A 42 -13.22 9.97 -8.06
N GLY A 43 -12.64 9.24 -9.01
CA GLY A 43 -13.37 8.46 -10.02
C GLY A 43 -12.59 8.32 -11.32
N VAL A 44 -13.21 7.69 -12.31
CA VAL A 44 -12.66 7.54 -13.67
C VAL A 44 -13.68 8.04 -14.68
N ASP A 45 -13.28 9.00 -15.51
CA ASP A 45 -14.14 9.59 -16.54
C ASP A 45 -14.36 8.64 -17.74
N ASP A 46 -15.24 9.02 -18.67
CA ASP A 46 -15.56 8.19 -19.84
C ASP A 46 -14.45 8.17 -20.91
N ALA A 47 -13.44 9.04 -20.80
CA ALA A 47 -12.26 9.02 -21.65
C ALA A 47 -11.17 8.07 -21.12
N GLY A 48 -11.30 7.62 -19.87
CA GLY A 48 -10.34 6.75 -19.19
C GLY A 48 -9.35 7.50 -18.30
N ASN A 49 -9.56 8.79 -18.03
CA ASN A 49 -8.72 9.53 -17.09
C ASN A 49 -9.16 9.23 -15.65
N ILE A 50 -8.17 8.97 -14.80
CA ILE A 50 -8.37 8.80 -13.36
C ILE A 50 -8.36 10.19 -12.75
N LEU A 51 -9.45 10.57 -12.10
CA LEU A 51 -9.62 11.85 -11.45
C LEU A 51 -8.96 11.79 -10.08
N VAL A 52 -7.99 12.66 -9.80
CA VAL A 52 -7.16 12.57 -8.59
C VAL A 52 -7.12 13.89 -7.85
N SER A 53 -7.29 13.82 -6.53
CA SER A 53 -6.90 14.90 -5.62
C SER A 53 -5.56 14.53 -4.99
N TRP A 54 -4.48 15.17 -5.45
CA TRP A 54 -3.14 14.96 -4.90
C TRP A 54 -3.00 15.63 -3.54
N ASP A 55 -2.21 15.03 -2.64
CA ASP A 55 -1.97 15.57 -1.30
C ASP A 55 -1.24 16.92 -1.34
N THR A 56 -0.53 17.19 -2.43
CA THR A 56 0.11 18.49 -2.71
C THR A 56 -0.90 19.60 -3.04
N GLY A 57 -2.19 19.28 -3.17
CA GLY A 57 -3.26 20.20 -3.57
C GLY A 57 -3.47 20.31 -5.07
N SER A 58 -2.71 19.53 -5.88
CA SER A 58 -2.95 19.45 -7.33
C SER A 58 -4.19 18.60 -7.63
N HIS A 59 -4.88 18.92 -8.73
CA HIS A 59 -6.04 18.19 -9.26
C HIS A 59 -5.77 17.65 -10.67
N LEU A 60 -4.50 17.46 -11.03
CA LEU A 60 -4.13 16.91 -12.32
C LEU A 60 -4.56 15.44 -12.41
N ASN A 61 -5.32 15.11 -13.45
CA ASN A 61 -5.81 13.76 -13.68
C ASN A 61 -4.72 12.88 -14.31
N VAL A 62 -4.78 11.57 -14.08
CA VAL A 62 -3.87 10.60 -14.70
C VAL A 62 -4.53 10.09 -15.97
N ALA A 63 -3.93 10.36 -17.12
CA ALA A 63 -4.44 9.95 -18.42
C ALA A 63 -4.00 8.52 -18.76
N TYR A 64 -4.97 7.63 -19.00
CA TYR A 64 -4.69 6.24 -19.35
C TYR A 64 -3.87 6.13 -20.64
N GLY A 65 -2.72 5.45 -20.55
CA GLY A 65 -1.82 5.19 -21.67
C GLY A 65 -0.81 6.31 -21.97
N ALA A 66 -0.89 7.42 -21.24
CA ALA A 66 0.12 8.49 -21.25
C ALA A 66 0.85 8.59 -19.91
N ASP A 67 0.09 8.45 -18.81
CA ASP A 67 0.60 8.53 -17.44
C ASP A 67 0.54 7.16 -16.75
N SER A 68 1.36 6.97 -15.73
CA SER A 68 1.41 5.75 -14.91
C SER A 68 1.18 6.06 -13.44
N CYS A 69 0.29 5.28 -12.81
CA CYS A 69 0.07 5.29 -11.38
C CYS A 69 -0.33 3.89 -10.90
N HIS A 70 -0.12 3.63 -9.61
CA HIS A 70 -0.61 2.41 -8.97
C HIS A 70 -1.47 2.73 -7.75
N ARG A 71 -2.44 1.85 -7.50
CA ARG A 71 -3.27 1.93 -6.28
C ARG A 71 -2.49 1.38 -5.10
N VAL A 72 -2.56 2.09 -3.98
CA VAL A 72 -2.08 1.63 -2.68
C VAL A 72 -3.24 0.94 -1.97
N ALA A 73 -3.01 -0.32 -1.55
CA ALA A 73 -3.96 -1.03 -0.70
C ALA A 73 -4.11 -0.30 0.63
N THR A 74 -5.35 -0.10 1.08
CA THR A 74 -5.60 0.53 2.39
C THR A 74 -5.15 -0.40 3.52
N ASP A 75 -4.80 0.15 4.68
CA ASP A 75 -4.42 -0.65 5.86
C ASP A 75 -5.51 -1.68 6.22
N ALA A 76 -6.79 -1.36 6.00
CA ALA A 76 -7.89 -2.30 6.20
C ALA A 76 -7.86 -3.48 5.22
N GLU A 77 -7.60 -3.24 3.94
CA GLU A 77 -7.49 -4.30 2.92
C GLU A 77 -6.25 -5.16 3.17
N VAL A 78 -5.12 -4.52 3.45
CA VAL A 78 -3.88 -5.21 3.79
C VAL A 78 -4.07 -6.08 5.03
N LYS A 79 -4.74 -5.55 6.07
CA LYS A 79 -5.03 -6.30 7.29
C LYS A 79 -5.83 -7.57 7.01
N VAL A 80 -6.89 -7.49 6.20
CA VAL A 80 -7.70 -8.68 5.83
C VAL A 80 -6.83 -9.74 5.16
N SER A 81 -5.95 -9.33 4.23
CA SER A 81 -5.04 -10.25 3.55
C SER A 81 -4.00 -10.86 4.50
N LEU A 82 -3.44 -10.06 5.41
CA LEU A 82 -2.50 -10.53 6.44
C LEU A 82 -3.18 -11.49 7.42
N ASP A 83 -4.38 -11.19 7.90
CA ASP A 83 -5.13 -12.05 8.82
C ASP A 83 -5.45 -13.41 8.17
N ARG A 84 -5.77 -13.42 6.86
CA ARG A 84 -5.94 -14.66 6.10
C ARG A 84 -4.61 -15.43 5.98
N LEU A 85 -3.51 -14.73 5.75
CA LEU A 85 -2.18 -15.32 5.70
C LEU A 85 -1.78 -15.94 7.04
N GLY A 86 -2.05 -15.28 8.17
CA GLY A 86 -1.79 -15.83 9.51
C GLY A 86 -2.52 -17.15 9.79
N LYS A 87 -3.74 -17.28 9.28
CA LYS A 87 -4.54 -18.52 9.38
C LYS A 87 -3.97 -19.65 8.53
N MET A 88 -3.38 -19.35 7.37
CA MET A 88 -2.82 -20.36 6.45
C MET A 88 -1.36 -20.70 6.75
N ARG A 89 -0.58 -19.73 7.23
CA ARG A 89 0.86 -19.85 7.44
C ARG A 89 1.27 -19.05 8.67
N GLN A 90 1.74 -19.76 9.69
CA GLN A 90 2.15 -19.13 10.93
C GLN A 90 3.59 -18.62 10.90
N THR A 91 4.50 -19.26 10.15
CA THR A 91 5.91 -18.84 10.09
C THR A 91 6.48 -18.96 8.67
N GLY A 92 7.39 -18.05 8.34
CA GLY A 92 8.04 -17.96 7.03
C GLY A 92 9.57 -17.83 7.16
N PRO A 93 10.32 -17.92 6.05
CA PRO A 93 11.79 -17.81 6.07
C PRO A 93 12.29 -16.42 6.50
N ARG A 94 11.40 -15.42 6.53
CA ARG A 94 11.70 -14.02 6.83
C ARG A 94 10.51 -13.40 7.55
N CYS A 95 10.80 -12.48 8.48
CA CYS A 95 9.78 -11.74 9.22
C CYS A 95 8.85 -10.97 8.26
N PRO A 96 7.51 -11.12 8.35
CA PRO A 96 6.58 -10.40 7.49
C PRO A 96 6.69 -8.88 7.56
N ARG A 97 7.02 -8.32 8.73
CA ARG A 97 7.09 -6.87 8.94
C ARG A 97 8.39 -6.26 8.41
N CYS A 98 9.55 -6.79 8.81
CA CYS A 98 10.85 -6.20 8.47
C CYS A 98 11.66 -6.96 7.40
N GLY A 99 11.28 -8.19 7.04
CA GLY A 99 11.98 -9.00 6.02
C GLY A 99 13.28 -9.67 6.52
N ALA A 100 13.65 -9.48 7.78
CA ALA A 100 14.83 -10.09 8.39
C ALA A 100 14.70 -11.62 8.43
N LYS A 101 15.83 -12.32 8.24
CA LYS A 101 15.92 -13.77 8.40
C LYS A 101 16.01 -14.10 9.90
N PRO A 102 15.49 -15.24 10.37
CA PRO A 102 15.59 -15.66 11.77
C PRO A 102 16.98 -16.22 12.08
N ASP A 103 18.01 -15.39 11.99
CA ASP A 103 19.42 -15.75 12.22
C ASP A 103 19.89 -15.50 13.66
N CYS A 104 19.16 -14.69 14.42
CA CYS A 104 19.40 -14.41 15.83
C CYS A 104 18.07 -14.41 16.63
N TYR A 105 18.15 -14.39 17.96
CA TYR A 105 16.99 -14.36 18.86
C TYR A 105 16.01 -13.23 18.53
N ASP A 106 16.53 -12.03 18.26
CA ASP A 106 15.73 -10.85 17.93
C ASP A 106 14.92 -11.02 16.63
N HIS A 107 15.41 -11.85 15.69
CA HIS A 107 14.75 -12.12 14.42
C HIS A 107 13.94 -13.43 14.40
N GLN A 108 13.86 -14.17 15.51
CA GLN A 108 12.98 -15.33 15.63
C GLN A 108 11.51 -14.91 15.63
N GLN A 109 10.66 -15.59 14.86
CA GLN A 109 9.23 -15.31 14.71
C GLN A 109 8.40 -15.93 15.83
N GLN A 110 8.52 -15.39 17.04
CA GLN A 110 7.78 -15.86 18.23
C GLN A 110 6.81 -14.80 18.78
N ALA A 111 6.78 -13.59 18.19
CA ALA A 111 5.88 -12.52 18.61
C ALA A 111 4.65 -12.46 17.70
N LEU A 112 3.46 -12.35 18.29
CA LEU A 112 2.24 -12.03 17.54
C LEU A 112 2.15 -10.52 17.33
N SER A 113 1.87 -10.09 16.09
CA SER A 113 1.64 -8.67 15.84
C SER A 113 0.36 -8.18 16.52
N ARG A 114 0.38 -6.93 16.98
CA ARG A 114 -0.79 -6.19 17.50
C ARG A 114 -1.63 -5.58 16.38
N ARG A 115 -1.10 -5.53 15.15
CA ARG A 115 -1.71 -4.87 14.00
C ARG A 115 -2.42 -5.86 13.07
N ALA A 116 -1.87 -7.07 12.95
CA ALA A 116 -2.40 -8.18 12.16
C ALA A 116 -2.23 -9.50 12.91
N ASP A 117 -3.11 -10.48 12.66
CA ASP A 117 -3.09 -11.78 13.34
C ASP A 117 -2.00 -12.73 12.78
N ILE A 118 -0.75 -12.26 12.66
CA ILE A 118 0.39 -13.01 12.10
C ILE A 118 1.62 -12.95 13.02
N GLN A 119 2.49 -13.97 12.94
CA GLN A 119 3.77 -13.95 13.65
C GLN A 119 4.78 -13.02 12.98
N ILE A 120 5.43 -12.21 13.79
CA ILE A 120 6.54 -11.33 13.44
C ILE A 120 7.73 -11.65 14.34
N CYS A 121 8.90 -11.09 14.01
CA CYS A 121 10.06 -11.32 14.86
C CYS A 121 9.94 -10.63 16.22
N ASN A 122 10.66 -11.15 17.21
CA ASN A 122 10.70 -10.62 18.58
C ASN A 122 10.98 -9.11 18.62
N ARG A 123 11.99 -8.65 17.86
CA ARG A 123 12.31 -7.22 17.75
C ARG A 123 11.14 -6.39 17.24
N CYS A 124 10.48 -6.82 16.15
CA CYS A 124 9.34 -6.12 15.62
C CYS A 124 8.16 -6.11 16.61
N GLY A 125 7.94 -7.19 17.35
CA GLY A 125 6.93 -7.23 18.41
C GLY A 125 7.19 -6.18 19.50
N THR A 126 8.46 -6.02 19.91
CA THR A 126 8.85 -4.96 20.87
C THR A 126 8.69 -3.56 20.28
N GLU A 127 9.09 -3.33 19.02
CA GLU A 127 8.90 -2.06 18.33
C GLU A 127 7.42 -1.66 18.28
N GLU A 128 6.53 -2.62 17.98
CA GLU A 128 5.08 -2.40 18.01
C GLU A 128 4.56 -1.97 19.38
N ALA A 129 5.06 -2.61 20.44
CA ALA A 129 4.69 -2.24 21.81
C ALA A 129 5.18 -0.83 22.19
N LEU A 130 6.38 -0.43 21.74
CA LEU A 130 6.92 0.91 21.96
C LEU A 130 6.13 1.98 21.19
N GLU A 131 5.74 1.70 19.94
CA GLU A 131 4.92 2.61 19.12
C GLU A 131 3.53 2.87 19.73
N ASP A 132 2.98 1.92 20.50
CA ASP A 132 1.72 2.10 21.23
C ASP A 132 1.87 2.97 22.49
N ILE A 133 3.06 2.96 23.12
CA ILE A 133 3.33 3.65 24.39
C ILE A 133 3.87 5.07 24.16
N ALA A 134 4.45 5.37 22.99
CA ALA A 134 5.06 6.67 22.71
C ALA A 134 4.02 7.82 22.63
N TRP A 135 3.89 8.59 23.71
CA TRP A 135 3.20 9.89 23.77
C TRP A 135 3.98 10.99 23.03
N GLY A 136 4.20 10.85 21.72
CA GLY A 136 4.92 11.90 20.97
C GLY A 136 5.63 11.51 19.68
N GLY A 137 5.02 10.71 18.81
CA GLY A 137 5.28 10.87 17.38
C GLY A 137 6.42 10.06 16.74
N GLN A 138 6.69 8.84 17.20
CA GLN A 138 7.27 7.87 16.26
C GLN A 138 6.15 7.40 15.33
N GLN A 139 6.23 7.78 14.05
CA GLN A 139 5.23 7.44 13.04
C GLN A 139 5.02 5.93 13.01
N LYS A 140 3.81 5.49 13.33
CA LYS A 140 3.41 4.09 13.25
C LYS A 140 3.58 3.61 11.80
N MET A 141 4.39 2.57 11.63
CA MET A 141 4.57 1.94 10.32
C MET A 141 3.23 1.41 9.77
N GLN A 142 2.78 1.92 8.63
CA GLN A 142 1.56 1.46 7.98
C GLN A 142 1.71 0.00 7.54
N LEU A 143 0.62 -0.77 7.48
CA LEU A 143 0.67 -2.16 7.03
C LEU A 143 1.13 -2.28 5.57
N ALA A 144 0.78 -1.29 4.74
CA ALA A 144 1.26 -1.21 3.35
C ALA A 144 2.80 -1.16 3.24
N ASP A 145 3.49 -0.67 4.28
CA ASP A 145 4.94 -0.58 4.31
C ASP A 145 5.64 -1.87 4.74
N TRP A 146 4.90 -2.92 5.10
CA TRP A 146 5.49 -4.15 5.58
C TRP A 146 6.23 -4.89 4.46
N ALA A 147 7.33 -5.54 4.82
CA ALA A 147 8.19 -6.24 3.87
C ALA A 147 7.42 -7.32 3.07
N ILE A 148 6.46 -7.99 3.69
CA ILE A 148 5.62 -8.99 3.02
C ILE A 148 4.72 -8.37 1.95
N VAL A 149 4.27 -7.13 2.15
CA VAL A 149 3.39 -6.39 1.23
C VAL A 149 4.23 -5.79 0.11
N LYS A 150 5.29 -5.05 0.44
CA LYS A 150 6.23 -4.49 -0.55
C LYS A 150 6.97 -5.55 -1.36
N GLY A 151 7.18 -6.73 -0.76
CA GLY A 151 7.80 -7.86 -1.44
C GLY A 151 6.88 -8.62 -2.40
N GLY A 152 5.58 -8.29 -2.44
CA GLY A 152 4.59 -9.00 -3.26
C GLY A 152 4.36 -10.45 -2.80
N TRP A 153 4.54 -10.75 -1.51
CA TRP A 153 4.33 -12.10 -0.96
C TRP A 153 2.89 -12.34 -0.51
N VAL A 154 2.01 -11.38 -0.77
CA VAL A 154 0.58 -11.43 -0.57
C VAL A 154 -0.03 -11.34 -1.97
N GLU A 155 -0.61 -12.46 -2.44
CA GLU A 155 -1.41 -12.52 -3.68
C GLU A 155 -2.81 -11.93 -3.49
#